data_AF-A0AA95MRK4-F1
#
_entry.id   AF-A0AA95MRK4-F1
#
_cell.length_a   1.000
_cell.length_b   1.000
_cell.length_c   1.000
_cell.angle_alpha   90.00
_cell.angle_beta   90.00
_cell.angle_gamma   90.00
#
_symmetry.space_group_name_H-M   'P 1'
#
loop_
_entity.id
_entity.type
_entity.pdbx_description
1 polymer ?
#
loop_
_entity_poly.entity_id
_entity_poly.type
_entity_poly.pdbx_seq_one_letter_code
_entity_poly.pdbx_strand_id
1 'polypeptide(L)'
;MKYKFSAIEMALLCSIFQHPLPLIVENSFGNVSEKDMCKEWEFFLKDFKNRGYFTVDDTDYSMRVDETLTETLMCCFQADKVVSLLEGEQINSAFYLTSGQNVLIKKVSGQYEVTLFENEEEFSESFLTAIHLKQSENTLEVPPFHFQLAAKQFEKLLTYYEKNKNEKLKEICKDNFSECKMILDYIHLHDSMIILTEYIGKPCTILTKFHCYLGGISFIKSIYSEDGDHVVLARYPFGDLPNILFETEV
;
A
#
# COMPACT_ATOMS: atom_id res chain seq x y z
N MET A 1 11.89 -14.88 0.17
CA MET A 1 13.11 -14.60 -0.66
C MET A 1 13.28 -13.10 -0.93
N LYS A 2 14.51 -12.59 -1.15
CA LYS A 2 14.80 -11.15 -1.24
C LYS A 2 15.73 -10.78 -2.40
N TYR A 3 15.34 -9.80 -3.20
CA TYR A 3 16.06 -9.33 -4.40
C TYR A 3 16.30 -7.82 -4.34
N LYS A 4 17.36 -7.36 -5.02
CA LYS A 4 17.71 -5.93 -5.12
C LYS A 4 17.83 -5.50 -6.57
N PHE A 5 17.13 -4.42 -6.91
CA PHE A 5 17.06 -3.80 -8.22
C PHE A 5 17.48 -2.32 -8.13
N SER A 6 18.07 -1.76 -9.17
CA SER A 6 18.20 -0.32 -9.37
C SER A 6 16.84 0.29 -9.78
N ALA A 7 16.73 1.62 -9.73
CA ALA A 7 15.52 2.31 -10.18
C ALA A 7 15.22 2.08 -11.68
N ILE A 8 16.27 1.98 -12.50
CA ILE A 8 16.16 1.77 -13.95
C ILE A 8 15.66 0.36 -14.24
N GLU A 9 16.21 -0.63 -13.56
CA GLU A 9 15.75 -2.03 -13.62
C GLU A 9 14.27 -2.16 -13.27
N MET A 10 13.87 -1.54 -12.17
CA MET A 10 12.47 -1.59 -11.73
C MET A 10 11.55 -0.93 -12.77
N ALA A 11 11.91 0.24 -13.29
CA ALA A 11 11.13 0.94 -14.31
C ALA A 11 10.99 0.12 -15.61
N LEU A 12 12.08 -0.54 -16.03
CA LEU A 12 12.09 -1.42 -17.19
C LEU A 12 11.16 -2.63 -16.99
N LEU A 13 11.24 -3.31 -15.85
CA LEU A 13 10.35 -4.43 -15.54
C LEU A 13 8.89 -3.99 -15.61
N CYS A 14 8.54 -2.85 -15.03
CA CYS A 14 7.19 -2.31 -15.11
C CYS A 14 6.73 -2.00 -16.54
N SER A 15 7.63 -1.56 -17.41
CA SER A 15 7.32 -1.35 -18.83
C SER A 15 7.03 -2.65 -19.58
N ILE A 16 7.75 -3.72 -19.26
CA ILE A 16 7.57 -5.06 -19.86
C ILE A 16 6.24 -5.66 -19.40
N PHE A 17 5.93 -5.53 -18.11
CA PHE A 17 4.74 -6.14 -17.51
C PHE A 17 3.50 -5.23 -17.54
N GLN A 18 3.61 -4.00 -18.06
CA GLN A 18 2.53 -3.01 -18.13
C GLN A 18 1.83 -2.72 -16.79
N HIS A 19 2.51 -2.98 -15.66
CA HIS A 19 1.95 -2.71 -14.33
C HIS A 19 2.42 -1.34 -13.83
N PRO A 20 1.50 -0.43 -13.47
CA PRO A 20 1.87 0.80 -12.80
C PRO A 20 2.40 0.46 -11.40
N LEU A 21 3.63 0.90 -11.09
CA LEU A 21 4.01 1.09 -9.69
C LEU A 21 3.21 2.25 -9.12
N PRO A 22 3.05 2.36 -7.79
CA PRO A 22 2.71 3.62 -7.16
C PRO A 22 3.76 4.66 -7.58
N LEU A 23 3.40 5.44 -8.59
CA LEU A 23 4.29 6.28 -9.35
C LEU A 23 4.38 7.65 -8.67
N ILE A 24 5.35 7.80 -7.77
CA ILE A 24 6.14 9.05 -7.75
C ILE A 24 7.51 8.71 -8.31
N VAL A 25 7.55 8.55 -9.61
CA VAL A 25 8.76 8.73 -10.39
C VAL A 25 8.85 10.21 -10.70
N GLU A 26 9.56 10.97 -9.86
CA GLU A 26 10.05 12.26 -10.30
C GLU A 26 11.14 12.02 -11.35
N ASN A 27 10.72 12.09 -12.62
CA ASN A 27 11.61 12.24 -13.76
C ASN A 27 12.66 11.11 -13.98
N SER A 28 12.27 9.83 -13.95
CA SER A 28 13.21 8.67 -14.16
C SER A 28 14.06 8.74 -15.43
N PHE A 29 13.63 9.52 -16.43
CA PHE A 29 14.36 9.67 -17.69
C PHE A 29 14.49 11.13 -18.16
N GLY A 30 13.83 12.11 -17.55
CA GLY A 30 13.71 13.43 -18.18
C GLY A 30 14.95 14.31 -18.15
N ASN A 31 16.04 13.86 -17.53
CA ASN A 31 17.37 14.48 -17.64
C ASN A 31 18.43 13.55 -18.27
N VAL A 32 18.06 12.35 -18.71
CA VAL A 32 19.02 11.33 -19.18
C VAL A 32 19.06 11.37 -20.69
N SER A 33 20.22 11.66 -21.27
CA SER A 33 20.39 11.62 -22.73
C SER A 33 20.26 10.18 -23.24
N GLU A 34 19.85 9.99 -24.50
CA GLU A 34 19.80 8.67 -25.14
C GLU A 34 21.13 7.90 -24.97
N LYS A 35 22.26 8.61 -25.04
CA LYS A 35 23.60 8.08 -24.80
C LYS A 35 23.80 7.56 -23.37
N ASP A 36 23.22 8.22 -22.39
CA ASP A 36 23.31 7.80 -20.99
C ASP A 36 22.31 6.68 -20.68
N MET A 37 21.13 6.68 -21.32
CA MET A 37 20.23 5.52 -21.30
C MET A 37 20.90 4.27 -21.88
N CYS A 38 21.63 4.38 -23.00
CA CYS A 38 22.38 3.27 -23.56
C CYS A 38 23.50 2.77 -22.63
N LYS A 39 24.23 3.67 -21.96
CA LYS A 39 25.26 3.27 -20.98
C LYS A 39 24.68 2.60 -19.75
N GLU A 40 23.56 3.09 -19.25
CA GLU A 40 22.85 2.47 -18.12
C GLU A 40 22.22 1.13 -18.54
N TRP A 41 21.76 1.03 -19.79
CA TRP A 41 21.34 -0.25 -20.38
C TRP A 41 22.49 -1.24 -20.48
N GLU A 42 23.67 -0.80 -20.91
CA GLU A 42 24.89 -1.62 -20.93
C GLU A 42 25.35 -2.00 -19.52
N PHE A 43 25.23 -1.09 -18.55
CA PHE A 43 25.53 -1.35 -17.13
C PHE A 43 24.57 -2.39 -16.54
N PHE A 44 23.26 -2.23 -16.77
CA PHE A 44 22.23 -3.21 -16.44
C PHE A 44 22.53 -4.57 -17.07
N LEU A 45 22.80 -4.59 -18.38
CA LEU A 45 23.16 -5.79 -19.12
C LEU A 45 24.40 -6.50 -18.55
N LYS A 46 25.31 -5.73 -17.93
CA LYS A 46 26.52 -6.25 -17.33
C LYS A 46 26.30 -6.73 -15.88
N ASP A 47 25.62 -5.96 -15.04
CA ASP A 47 25.41 -6.30 -13.63
C ASP A 47 24.51 -7.53 -13.49
N PHE A 48 23.45 -7.62 -14.28
CA PHE A 48 22.53 -8.75 -14.23
C PHE A 48 23.11 -10.00 -14.88
N LYS A 49 23.90 -9.87 -15.95
CA LYS A 49 24.69 -10.97 -16.52
C LYS A 49 25.66 -11.53 -15.48
N ASN A 50 26.34 -10.65 -14.72
CA ASN A 50 27.26 -11.06 -13.66
C ASN A 50 26.57 -11.74 -12.47
N ARG A 51 25.30 -11.41 -12.22
CA ARG A 51 24.48 -12.02 -11.17
C ARG A 51 23.71 -13.27 -11.63
N GLY A 52 23.78 -13.63 -12.92
CA GLY A 52 23.16 -14.82 -13.49
C GLY A 52 21.67 -14.68 -13.81
N TYR A 53 21.11 -13.47 -13.83
CA TYR A 53 19.67 -13.22 -13.94
C TYR A 53 19.11 -13.23 -15.37
N PHE A 54 20.00 -13.14 -16.36
CA PHE A 54 19.66 -13.46 -17.74
C PHE A 54 20.91 -13.98 -18.45
N THR A 55 20.65 -14.72 -19.52
CA THR A 55 21.65 -15.07 -20.52
C THR A 55 21.35 -14.29 -21.78
N VAL A 56 22.40 -13.75 -22.41
CA VAL A 56 22.30 -13.20 -23.76
C VAL A 56 22.65 -14.33 -24.70
N ASP A 57 21.75 -14.65 -25.63
CA ASP A 57 22.06 -15.57 -26.71
C ASP A 57 23.02 -14.86 -27.68
N ASP A 58 24.24 -15.36 -27.80
CA ASP A 58 25.30 -14.73 -28.60
C ASP A 58 24.99 -14.74 -30.12
N THR A 59 23.95 -15.46 -30.56
CA THR A 59 23.58 -15.61 -31.97
C THR A 59 22.60 -14.54 -32.47
N ASP A 60 21.64 -14.13 -31.65
CA ASP A 60 20.60 -13.15 -32.02
C ASP A 60 20.51 -11.96 -31.05
N TYR A 61 21.38 -11.94 -30.03
CA TYR A 61 21.36 -10.96 -28.93
C TYR A 61 20.02 -10.90 -28.20
N SER A 62 19.20 -11.95 -28.31
CA SER A 62 17.97 -12.06 -27.55
C SER A 62 18.30 -12.29 -26.07
N MET A 63 17.65 -11.51 -25.23
CA MET A 63 17.77 -11.63 -23.78
C MET A 63 16.82 -12.72 -23.31
N ARG A 64 17.37 -13.78 -22.72
CA ARG A 64 16.59 -14.81 -22.03
C ARG A 64 16.72 -14.58 -20.52
N VAL A 65 15.66 -14.07 -19.92
CA VAL A 65 15.55 -13.92 -18.47
C VAL A 65 15.50 -15.32 -17.83
N ASP A 66 16.18 -15.51 -16.69
CA ASP A 66 16.09 -16.76 -15.92
C ASP A 66 14.62 -17.12 -15.69
N GLU A 67 14.24 -18.38 -15.93
CA GLU A 67 12.88 -18.89 -15.72
C GLU A 67 12.44 -18.64 -14.27
N THR A 68 13.33 -18.77 -13.29
CA THR A 68 13.03 -18.54 -11.87
C THR A 68 12.72 -17.06 -11.59
N LEU A 69 13.48 -16.15 -12.19
CA LEU A 69 13.26 -14.71 -12.06
C LEU A 69 12.00 -14.28 -12.83
N THR A 70 11.76 -14.87 -14.00
CA THR A 70 10.57 -14.63 -14.82
C THR A 70 9.31 -15.09 -14.11
N GLU A 71 9.30 -16.31 -13.57
CA GLU A 71 8.20 -16.84 -12.77
C GLU A 71 7.98 -16.01 -11.51
N THR A 72 9.05 -15.69 -10.77
CA THR A 72 8.97 -14.85 -9.57
C THR A 72 8.39 -13.47 -9.91
N LEU A 73 8.86 -12.81 -10.97
CA LEU A 73 8.39 -11.48 -11.36
C LEU A 73 6.98 -11.52 -11.98
N MET A 74 6.63 -12.55 -12.75
CA MET A 74 5.27 -12.77 -13.24
C MET A 74 4.28 -12.97 -12.09
N CYS A 75 4.65 -13.73 -11.05
CA CYS A 75 3.90 -13.81 -9.80
C CYS A 75 3.85 -12.48 -9.05
N CYS A 76 4.95 -11.71 -9.03
CA CYS A 76 5.03 -10.43 -8.33
C CYS A 76 4.10 -9.35 -8.91
N PHE A 77 3.78 -9.41 -10.20
CA PHE A 77 2.97 -8.37 -10.85
C PHE A 77 1.50 -8.75 -11.05
N GLN A 78 1.10 -10.02 -10.94
CA GLN A 78 -0.31 -10.44 -10.96
C GLN A 78 -1.07 -10.13 -9.64
N ALA A 79 -0.73 -9.01 -9.02
CA ALA A 79 -1.43 -8.52 -7.85
C ALA A 79 -2.82 -8.03 -8.24
N ASP A 80 -3.80 -8.37 -7.41
CA ASP A 80 -5.15 -7.82 -7.53
C ASP A 80 -5.25 -6.47 -6.83
N LYS A 81 -4.34 -6.21 -5.87
CA LYS A 81 -4.31 -5.00 -5.04
C LYS A 81 -2.89 -4.54 -4.77
N VAL A 82 -2.72 -3.22 -4.65
CA VAL A 82 -1.49 -2.57 -4.17
C VAL A 82 -1.81 -1.78 -2.92
N VAL A 83 -1.01 -1.95 -1.87
CA VAL A 83 -1.11 -1.24 -0.60
C VAL A 83 0.16 -0.42 -0.40
N SER A 84 0.05 0.89 -0.56
CA SER A 84 1.13 1.86 -0.42
C SER A 84 1.11 2.48 0.98
N LEU A 85 2.27 2.45 1.65
CA LEU A 85 2.46 3.16 2.92
C LEU A 85 2.92 4.60 2.64
N LEU A 86 2.14 5.58 3.12
CA LEU A 86 2.43 7.00 2.93
C LEU A 86 3.20 7.56 4.13
N GLU A 87 4.41 8.07 3.88
CA GLU A 87 5.19 8.87 4.82
C GLU A 87 5.26 10.31 4.31
N GLY A 88 4.41 11.18 4.86
CA GLY A 88 4.20 12.53 4.30
C GLY A 88 3.55 12.46 2.92
N GLU A 89 4.22 12.99 1.89
CA GLU A 89 3.75 12.95 0.49
C GLU A 89 4.42 11.83 -0.33
N GLN A 90 5.24 10.96 0.28
CA GLN A 90 6.03 9.96 -0.44
C GLN A 90 5.62 8.53 -0.07
N ILE A 91 5.67 7.65 -1.07
CA ILE A 91 5.48 6.21 -0.92
C ILE A 91 6.85 5.57 -0.74
N ASN A 92 7.15 5.13 0.48
CA ASN A 92 8.43 4.48 0.80
C ASN A 92 8.40 2.96 0.59
N SER A 93 7.21 2.36 0.73
CA SER A 93 6.98 0.92 0.59
C SER A 93 5.62 0.65 -0.03
N ALA A 94 5.54 -0.35 -0.90
CA ALA A 94 4.30 -0.81 -1.50
C ALA A 94 4.21 -2.34 -1.41
N PHE A 95 3.08 -2.83 -0.92
CA PHE A 95 2.76 -4.25 -0.86
C PHE A 95 1.85 -4.62 -2.02
N TYR A 96 2.21 -5.65 -2.76
CA TYR A 96 1.47 -6.22 -3.87
C TYR A 96 0.83 -7.50 -3.38
N LEU A 97 -0.50 -7.55 -3.41
CA LEU A 97 -1.29 -8.63 -2.82
C LEU A 97 -2.03 -9.40 -3.92
N THR A 98 -1.87 -10.72 -3.92
CA THR A 98 -2.66 -11.66 -4.73
C THR A 98 -3.09 -12.85 -3.88
N SER A 99 -4.10 -13.60 -4.33
CA SER A 99 -4.56 -14.78 -3.60
C SER A 99 -3.43 -15.80 -3.45
N GLY A 100 -2.93 -15.97 -2.23
CA GLY A 100 -1.89 -16.94 -1.87
C GLY A 100 -0.44 -16.46 -1.98
N GLN A 101 -0.17 -15.24 -2.44
CA GLN A 101 1.18 -14.68 -2.48
C GLN A 101 1.19 -13.17 -2.20
N ASN A 102 2.07 -12.74 -1.31
CA ASN A 102 2.26 -11.33 -0.95
C ASN A 102 3.69 -10.90 -1.22
N VAL A 103 3.85 -9.67 -1.75
CA VAL A 103 5.16 -9.11 -2.10
C VAL A 103 5.29 -7.71 -1.50
N LEU A 104 6.48 -7.38 -1.01
CA LEU A 104 6.85 -6.04 -0.56
C LEU A 104 7.92 -5.48 -1.51
N ILE A 105 7.67 -4.29 -2.03
CA ILE A 105 8.65 -3.47 -2.75
C ILE A 105 8.98 -2.25 -1.89
N LYS A 106 10.26 -2.12 -1.52
CA LYS A 106 10.75 -1.03 -0.66
C LYS A 106 11.87 -0.25 -1.32
N LYS A 107 11.84 1.08 -1.24
CA LYS A 107 12.95 1.92 -1.71
C LYS A 107 14.05 1.99 -0.64
N VAL A 108 15.29 1.68 -1.03
CA VAL A 108 16.47 1.68 -0.16
C VAL A 108 17.63 2.37 -0.87
N SER A 109 17.95 3.60 -0.48
CA SER A 109 19.17 4.32 -0.92
C SER A 109 19.43 4.30 -2.44
N GLY A 110 18.42 4.59 -3.26
CA GLY A 110 18.54 4.62 -4.73
C GLY A 110 18.32 3.26 -5.42
N GLN A 111 18.05 2.21 -4.64
CA GLN A 111 17.65 0.88 -5.10
C GLN A 111 16.24 0.55 -4.64
N TYR A 112 15.68 -0.49 -5.22
CA TYR A 112 14.44 -1.15 -4.84
C TYR A 112 14.74 -2.55 -4.34
N GLU A 113 14.08 -2.91 -3.26
CA GLU A 113 14.20 -4.18 -2.61
C GLU A 113 12.85 -4.90 -2.71
N VAL A 114 12.85 -6.08 -3.32
CA VAL A 114 11.65 -6.89 -3.53
C VAL A 114 11.73 -8.11 -2.63
N THR A 115 10.72 -8.28 -1.77
CA THR A 115 10.59 -9.42 -0.85
C THR A 115 9.32 -10.18 -1.16
N LEU A 116 9.46 -11.46 -1.51
CA LEU A 116 8.35 -12.41 -1.63
C LEU A 116 8.19 -13.16 -0.31
N PHE A 117 6.99 -13.14 0.25
CA PHE A 117 6.64 -13.83 1.49
C PHE A 117 6.10 -15.23 1.18
N GLU A 118 6.58 -16.23 1.90
CA GLU A 118 6.19 -17.64 1.70
C GLU A 118 4.97 -18.03 2.55
N ASN A 119 4.66 -17.24 3.59
CA ASN A 119 3.53 -17.45 4.48
C ASN A 119 2.96 -16.11 5.00
N GLU A 120 1.75 -16.17 5.57
CA GLU A 120 1.00 -15.02 6.08
C GLU A 120 1.64 -14.39 7.34
N GLU A 121 2.35 -15.18 8.15
CA GLU A 121 3.01 -14.73 9.37
C GLU A 121 4.18 -13.78 9.04
N GLU A 122 5.07 -14.17 8.14
CA GLU A 122 6.19 -13.33 7.66
C GLU A 122 5.70 -12.02 7.02
N PHE A 123 4.61 -12.10 6.25
CA PHE A 123 3.97 -10.94 5.67
C PHE A 123 3.46 -10.00 6.75
N SER A 124 2.72 -10.53 7.73
CA SER A 124 2.13 -9.77 8.83
C SER A 124 3.20 -9.09 9.67
N GLU A 125 4.26 -9.80 10.04
CA GLU A 125 5.40 -9.24 10.78
C GLU A 125 6.10 -8.12 10.00
N SER A 126 6.31 -8.33 8.70
CA SER A 126 6.94 -7.33 7.83
C SER A 126 6.08 -6.09 7.64
N PHE A 127 4.77 -6.28 7.49
CA PHE A 127 3.80 -5.20 7.41
C PHE A 127 3.78 -4.38 8.71
N LEU A 128 3.64 -5.04 9.87
CA LEU A 128 3.67 -4.40 11.19
C LEU A 128 4.96 -3.61 11.40
N THR A 129 6.10 -4.20 11.02
CA THR A 129 7.41 -3.54 11.09
C THR A 129 7.48 -2.30 10.20
N ALA A 130 6.92 -2.37 8.98
CA ALA A 130 6.91 -1.27 8.02
C ALA A 130 6.08 -0.07 8.51
N ILE A 131 5.02 -0.34 9.28
CA ILE A 131 4.20 0.71 9.93
C ILE A 131 4.66 1.02 11.37
N HIS A 132 5.87 0.60 11.75
CA HIS A 132 6.46 0.84 13.07
C HIS A 132 5.59 0.38 14.26
N LEU A 133 4.72 -0.59 14.05
CA LEU A 133 3.93 -1.20 15.12
C LEU A 133 4.55 -2.51 15.55
N LYS A 134 4.47 -2.78 16.85
CA LYS A 134 4.64 -4.13 17.38
C LYS A 134 3.26 -4.70 17.64
N GLN A 135 3.10 -6.00 17.43
CA GLN A 135 1.86 -6.66 17.81
C GLN A 135 1.62 -6.41 19.30
N SER A 136 0.49 -5.77 19.61
CA SER A 136 0.17 -5.39 20.98
C SER A 136 -0.35 -6.60 21.72
N GLU A 137 0.33 -7.00 22.81
CA GLU A 137 -0.18 -8.01 23.76
C GLU A 137 -1.40 -7.52 24.56
N ASN A 138 -1.83 -6.27 24.35
CA ASN A 138 -2.90 -5.66 25.12
C ASN A 138 -4.25 -6.34 24.81
N THR A 139 -4.78 -7.06 25.81
CA THR A 139 -5.97 -7.91 25.72
C THR A 139 -7.27 -7.18 26.04
N LEU A 140 -7.29 -5.84 26.01
CA LEU A 140 -8.48 -5.08 26.36
C LEU A 140 -9.57 -5.35 25.31
N GLU A 141 -10.73 -5.85 25.73
CA GLU A 141 -11.85 -6.12 24.82
C GLU A 141 -12.38 -4.80 24.26
N VAL A 142 -12.07 -4.55 22.98
CA VAL A 142 -12.60 -3.42 22.22
C VAL A 142 -13.76 -3.92 21.38
N PRO A 143 -15.01 -3.51 21.65
CA PRO A 143 -16.14 -3.98 20.87
C PRO A 143 -16.06 -3.42 19.44
N PRO A 144 -16.31 -4.28 18.43
CA PRO A 144 -16.28 -3.85 17.05
C PRO A 144 -17.37 -2.82 16.79
N PHE A 145 -17.05 -1.84 15.96
CA PHE A 145 -17.95 -0.78 15.55
C PHE A 145 -17.74 -0.49 14.08
N HIS A 146 -18.83 -0.32 13.33
CA HIS A 146 -18.81 0.00 11.91
C HIS A 146 -19.90 1.04 11.63
N PHE A 147 -19.54 2.13 10.95
CA PHE A 147 -20.49 3.14 10.51
C PHE A 147 -20.11 3.70 9.13
N GLN A 148 -21.01 3.50 8.17
CA GLN A 148 -20.82 3.93 6.79
C GLN A 148 -21.67 5.17 6.47
N LEU A 149 -21.07 6.10 5.75
CA LEU A 149 -21.69 7.32 5.24
C LEU A 149 -21.35 7.52 3.77
N ALA A 150 -22.20 8.22 3.03
CA ALA A 150 -21.80 8.76 1.72
C ALA A 150 -20.69 9.80 1.91
N ALA A 151 -19.75 9.91 0.97
CA ALA A 151 -18.61 10.84 1.09
C ALA A 151 -19.05 12.30 1.35
N LYS A 152 -20.10 12.77 0.67
CA LYS A 152 -20.69 14.11 0.88
C LYS A 152 -21.26 14.34 2.28
N GLN A 153 -21.74 13.28 2.95
CA GLN A 153 -22.21 13.36 4.33
C GLN A 153 -21.03 13.40 5.29
N PHE A 154 -19.97 12.65 4.99
CA PHE A 154 -18.73 12.67 5.77
C PHE A 154 -18.01 14.03 5.70
N GLU A 155 -17.96 14.68 4.54
CA GLU A 155 -17.42 16.06 4.43
C GLU A 155 -18.14 17.05 5.36
N LYS A 156 -19.47 16.93 5.47
CA LYS A 156 -20.26 17.73 6.42
C LYS A 156 -19.93 17.36 7.87
N LEU A 157 -19.80 16.07 8.16
CA LEU A 157 -19.40 15.57 9.48
C LEU A 157 -18.06 16.18 9.91
N LEU A 158 -17.03 16.11 9.06
CA LEU A 158 -15.72 16.71 9.30
C LEU A 158 -15.82 18.22 9.53
N THR A 159 -16.56 18.93 8.66
CA THR A 159 -16.77 20.38 8.82
C THR A 159 -17.41 20.75 10.15
N TYR A 160 -18.35 19.92 10.64
CA TYR A 160 -19.00 20.13 11.93
C TYR A 160 -18.09 19.78 13.09
N TYR A 161 -17.25 18.77 12.93
CA TYR A 161 -16.24 18.36 13.91
C TYR A 161 -15.21 19.47 14.13
N GLU A 162 -14.59 19.97 13.07
CA GLU A 162 -13.61 21.07 13.13
C GLU A 162 -14.19 22.35 13.75
N LYS A 163 -15.49 22.59 13.57
CA LYS A 163 -16.21 23.74 14.13
C LYS A 163 -16.81 23.49 15.51
N ASN A 164 -16.51 22.35 16.15
CA ASN A 164 -17.04 21.93 17.45
C ASN A 164 -18.59 21.96 17.54
N LYS A 165 -19.29 21.63 16.45
CA LYS A 165 -20.77 21.64 16.37
C LYS A 165 -21.38 20.29 16.76
N ASN A 166 -21.28 19.92 18.04
CA ASN A 166 -21.70 18.60 18.56
C ASN A 166 -23.15 18.22 18.21
N GLU A 167 -24.12 19.15 18.29
CA GLU A 167 -25.51 18.86 17.92
C GLU A 167 -25.65 18.47 16.44
N LYS A 168 -24.88 19.11 15.56
CA LYS A 168 -24.88 18.79 14.12
C LYS A 168 -24.16 17.48 13.79
N LEU A 169 -23.14 17.14 14.55
CA LEU A 169 -22.53 15.81 14.48
C LEU A 169 -23.54 14.72 14.89
N LYS A 170 -24.27 14.95 15.98
CA LYS A 170 -25.30 14.03 16.48
C LYS A 170 -26.43 13.81 15.47
N GLU A 171 -26.83 14.84 14.72
CA GLU A 171 -27.81 14.71 13.63
C GLU A 171 -27.33 13.72 12.53
N ILE A 172 -26.03 13.71 12.20
CA ILE A 172 -25.47 12.82 11.17
C ILE A 172 -25.24 11.42 11.74
N CYS A 173 -24.59 11.31 12.91
CA CYS A 173 -24.20 10.03 13.50
C CYS A 173 -25.33 9.30 14.22
N LYS A 174 -26.43 9.99 14.54
CA LYS A 174 -27.57 9.45 15.29
C LYS A 174 -27.10 8.82 16.61
N ASP A 175 -27.51 7.58 16.88
CA ASP A 175 -27.17 6.84 18.10
C ASP A 175 -25.68 6.50 18.18
N ASN A 176 -24.94 6.57 17.06
CA ASN A 176 -23.50 6.29 16.98
C ASN A 176 -22.62 7.51 17.29
N PHE A 177 -23.19 8.60 17.82
CA PHE A 177 -22.49 9.87 18.00
C PHE A 177 -21.20 9.74 18.84
N SER A 178 -21.27 9.02 19.95
CA SER A 178 -20.13 8.85 20.87
C SER A 178 -18.94 8.20 20.17
N GLU A 179 -19.19 7.10 19.46
CA GLU A 179 -18.21 6.28 18.77
C GLU A 179 -17.63 7.01 17.57
N CYS A 180 -18.48 7.65 16.76
CA CYS A 180 -18.04 8.47 15.63
C CYS A 180 -17.13 9.61 16.10
N LYS A 181 -17.53 10.32 17.16
CA LYS A 181 -16.73 11.42 17.71
C LYS A 181 -15.39 10.90 18.24
N MET A 182 -15.38 9.81 18.99
CA MET A 182 -14.17 9.21 19.52
C MET A 182 -13.21 8.77 18.40
N ILE A 183 -13.70 8.16 17.31
CA ILE A 183 -12.87 7.81 16.14
C ILE A 183 -12.30 9.08 15.49
N LEU A 184 -13.11 10.12 15.30
CA LEU A 184 -12.66 11.40 14.75
C LEU A 184 -11.59 12.05 15.64
N ASP A 185 -11.80 12.07 16.96
CA ASP A 185 -10.85 12.56 17.95
C ASP A 185 -9.52 11.80 17.81
N TYR A 186 -9.53 10.47 17.79
CA TYR A 186 -8.30 9.68 17.67
C TYR A 186 -7.54 9.91 16.36
N ILE A 187 -8.28 10.06 15.26
CA ILE A 187 -7.70 10.22 13.93
C ILE A 187 -7.16 11.64 13.68
N HIS A 188 -7.73 12.66 14.33
CA HIS A 188 -7.38 14.07 14.07
C HIS A 188 -6.45 14.66 15.12
N LEU A 189 -6.45 14.13 16.35
CA LEU A 189 -5.63 14.67 17.45
C LEU A 189 -4.28 13.98 17.59
N HIS A 190 -4.08 12.84 16.92
CA HIS A 190 -2.84 12.06 16.98
C HIS A 190 -2.23 11.88 15.59
N ASP A 191 -0.91 11.69 15.57
CA ASP A 191 -0.19 11.23 14.39
C ASP A 191 -0.75 9.87 13.98
N SER A 192 -1.57 9.90 12.94
CA SER A 192 -2.24 8.73 12.38
C SER A 192 -1.51 8.29 11.14
N MET A 193 -1.45 6.99 10.93
CA MET A 193 -0.87 6.43 9.73
C MET A 193 -1.88 6.43 8.59
N ILE A 194 -1.37 6.64 7.38
CA ILE A 194 -2.18 6.68 6.17
C ILE A 194 -1.69 5.59 5.22
N ILE A 195 -2.64 4.79 4.74
CA ILE A 195 -2.43 3.72 3.78
C ILE A 195 -3.30 3.98 2.57
N LEU A 196 -2.73 3.82 1.39
CA LEU A 196 -3.45 3.87 0.13
C LEU A 196 -3.55 2.45 -0.45
N THR A 197 -4.77 1.96 -0.66
CA THR A 197 -5.03 0.68 -1.30
C THR A 197 -5.66 0.92 -2.67
N GLU A 198 -5.08 0.36 -3.72
CA GLU A 198 -5.55 0.46 -5.11
C GLU A 198 -5.83 -0.93 -5.65
N TYR A 199 -7.00 -1.13 -6.27
CA TYR A 199 -7.33 -2.36 -6.96
C TYR A 199 -6.82 -2.30 -8.40
N ILE A 200 -6.04 -3.29 -8.81
CA ILE A 200 -5.50 -3.33 -10.18
C ILE A 200 -6.60 -3.82 -11.12
N GLY A 201 -6.76 -3.12 -12.26
CA GLY A 201 -7.75 -3.46 -13.28
C GLY A 201 -9.20 -3.12 -12.88
N LYS A 202 -9.42 -2.45 -11.75
CA LYS A 202 -10.73 -1.96 -11.30
C LYS A 202 -10.61 -0.52 -10.80
N PRO A 203 -11.56 0.37 -11.08
CA PRO A 203 -11.57 1.72 -10.54
C PRO A 203 -12.02 1.69 -9.07
N CYS A 204 -11.17 1.18 -8.19
CA CYS A 204 -11.40 1.22 -6.75
C CYS A 204 -10.11 1.61 -6.02
N THR A 205 -10.22 2.69 -5.24
CA THR A 205 -9.13 3.25 -4.45
C THR A 205 -9.63 3.52 -3.04
N ILE A 206 -8.82 3.18 -2.04
CA ILE A 206 -9.18 3.28 -0.63
C ILE A 206 -8.07 4.01 0.10
N LEU A 207 -8.40 5.14 0.70
CA LEU A 207 -7.51 5.84 1.61
C LEU A 207 -7.91 5.49 3.04
N THR A 208 -7.05 4.74 3.74
CA THR A 208 -7.27 4.35 5.12
C THR A 208 -6.39 5.18 6.03
N LYS A 209 -6.99 6.00 6.88
CA LYS A 209 -6.31 6.66 8.00
C LYS A 209 -6.62 5.89 9.26
N PHE A 210 -5.61 5.47 10.01
CA PHE A 210 -5.82 4.67 11.23
C PHE A 210 -4.90 5.08 12.38
N HIS A 211 -5.37 4.78 13.58
CA HIS A 211 -4.66 4.98 14.83
C HIS A 211 -4.88 3.77 15.75
N CYS A 212 -3.82 3.30 16.39
CA CYS A 212 -3.85 2.18 17.32
C CYS A 212 -3.79 2.70 18.75
N TYR A 213 -4.81 2.40 19.56
CA TYR A 213 -4.90 2.86 20.95
C TYR A 213 -5.53 1.78 21.85
N LEU A 214 -4.94 1.56 23.03
CA LEU A 214 -5.42 0.63 24.07
C LEU A 214 -5.82 -0.78 23.57
N GLY A 215 -5.09 -1.34 22.60
CA GLY A 215 -5.38 -2.68 22.07
C GLY A 215 -6.50 -2.73 21.01
N GLY A 216 -6.98 -1.58 20.56
CA GLY A 216 -7.89 -1.46 19.42
C GLY A 216 -7.28 -0.64 18.28
N ILE A 217 -7.85 -0.82 17.09
CA ILE A 217 -7.55 -0.06 15.89
C ILE A 217 -8.79 0.75 15.57
N SER A 218 -8.65 2.07 15.47
CA SER A 218 -9.70 2.96 14.97
C SER A 218 -9.27 3.50 13.62
N PHE A 219 -10.17 3.48 12.64
CA PHE A 219 -9.84 3.92 11.28
C PHE A 219 -11.00 4.64 10.59
N ILE A 220 -10.61 5.41 9.59
CA ILE A 220 -11.49 6.02 8.60
C ILE A 220 -11.00 5.53 7.22
N LYS A 221 -11.85 4.82 6.48
CA LYS A 221 -11.60 4.42 5.09
C LYS A 221 -12.44 5.29 4.16
N SER A 222 -11.80 6.10 3.33
CA SER A 222 -12.45 6.78 2.21
C SER A 222 -12.33 5.88 0.98
N ILE A 223 -13.46 5.37 0.50
CA ILE A 223 -13.55 4.42 -0.60
C ILE A 223 -14.12 5.14 -1.82
N TYR A 224 -13.34 5.15 -2.89
CA TYR A 224 -13.70 5.70 -4.19
C TYR A 224 -13.89 4.53 -5.15
N SER A 225 -15.10 4.35 -5.68
CA SER A 225 -15.43 3.23 -6.56
C SER A 225 -16.52 3.61 -7.58
N GLU A 226 -16.73 2.74 -8.57
CA GLU A 226 -17.83 2.87 -9.54
C GLU A 226 -19.23 2.89 -8.89
N ASP A 227 -19.40 2.14 -7.79
CA ASP A 227 -20.67 2.07 -7.06
C ASP A 227 -20.97 3.32 -6.21
N GLY A 228 -19.98 4.21 -6.10
CA GLY A 228 -20.09 5.51 -5.47
C GLY A 228 -19.23 5.68 -4.22
N ASP A 229 -18.81 6.93 -4.02
CA ASP A 229 -17.89 7.29 -2.94
C ASP A 229 -18.56 7.23 -1.57
N HIS A 230 -17.94 6.47 -0.67
CA HIS A 230 -18.40 6.31 0.70
C HIS A 230 -17.22 6.33 1.68
N VAL A 231 -17.54 6.58 2.93
CA VAL A 231 -16.58 6.63 4.03
C VAL A 231 -17.05 5.73 5.14
N VAL A 232 -16.14 4.88 5.61
CA VAL A 232 -16.37 3.97 6.74
C VAL A 232 -15.58 4.47 7.93
N LEU A 233 -16.27 4.72 9.05
CA LEU A 233 -15.65 4.90 10.36
C LEU A 233 -15.79 3.58 11.10
N ALA A 234 -14.68 3.00 11.53
CA ALA A 234 -14.74 1.73 12.24
C ALA A 234 -13.72 1.62 13.36
N ARG A 235 -13.99 0.68 14.25
CA ARG A 235 -13.09 0.27 15.33
C ARG A 235 -13.14 -1.24 15.47
N TYR A 236 -11.98 -1.87 15.54
CA TYR A 236 -11.84 -3.31 15.76
C TYR A 236 -10.78 -3.58 16.84
N PRO A 237 -10.79 -4.77 17.48
CA PRO A 237 -9.65 -5.26 18.24
C PRO A 237 -8.37 -5.26 17.41
N PHE A 238 -7.20 -5.18 18.04
CA PHE A 238 -5.90 -5.18 17.36
C PHE A 238 -5.56 -6.48 16.59
N GLY A 239 -6.35 -7.55 16.72
CA GLY A 239 -6.16 -8.80 15.98
C GLY A 239 -5.93 -8.54 14.48
N ASP A 240 -5.28 -9.47 13.78
CA ASP A 240 -4.93 -9.43 12.34
C ASP A 240 -5.15 -8.10 11.59
N LEU A 241 -4.34 -7.10 11.95
CA LEU A 241 -4.39 -5.74 11.41
C LEU A 241 -4.31 -5.70 9.87
N PRO A 242 -3.46 -6.48 9.19
CA PRO A 242 -3.47 -6.60 7.73
C PRO A 242 -4.86 -6.82 7.15
N ASN A 243 -5.57 -7.86 7.62
CA ASN A 243 -6.88 -8.21 7.09
C ASN A 243 -7.92 -7.12 7.38
N ILE A 244 -7.90 -6.54 8.59
CA ILE A 244 -8.78 -5.42 8.95
C ILE A 244 -8.57 -4.20 8.03
N LEU A 245 -7.34 -3.91 7.63
CA LEU A 245 -7.02 -2.75 6.80
C LEU A 245 -7.26 -3.00 5.30
N PHE A 246 -7.01 -4.21 4.81
CA PHE A 246 -7.05 -4.51 3.37
C PHE A 246 -8.40 -5.03 2.88
N GLU A 247 -9.23 -5.56 3.77
CA GLU A 247 -10.57 -5.99 3.39
C GLU A 247 -11.50 -4.78 3.22
N THR A 248 -12.17 -4.79 2.07
CA THR A 248 -13.45 -4.11 1.88
C THR A 248 -14.51 -5.07 2.35
N GLU A 249 -15.11 -4.82 3.50
CA GLU A 249 -16.44 -5.38 3.78
C GLU A 249 -17.36 -4.84 2.68
N VAL A 250 -17.84 -5.73 1.80
CA VAL A 250 -18.85 -5.47 0.77
C VAL A 250 -20.19 -5.93 1.29
#